data_AF-A0A1F8TJF4-F1
#
_entry.id   AF-A0A1F8TJF4-F1
#
_cell.length_a   1.000
_cell.length_b   1.000
_cell.length_c   1.000
_cell.angle_alpha   90.00
_cell.angle_beta   90.00
_cell.angle_gamma   90.00
#
_symmetry.space_group_name_H-M   'P 1'
#
loop_
_entity.id
_entity.type
_entity.pdbx_description
1 polymer ?
#
loop_
_entity_poly.entity_id
_entity_poly.type
_entity_poly.pdbx_seq_one_letter_code
_entity_poly.pdbx_strand_id
1 'polypeptide(L)'
;MTTPMNFQSIIMTLQDFWAKHGCLIWQPYYQQMGAGTLNPATALRVLGPEPWKVGYVEPSVRPDDGRYGENPNRMQMHYQFQLILKPDPGNPQELYLQSLEALGIDPRQHDIRFVEDNWESPALGAWGLGWEVWLDGQEITQFTYFQQAGGTPLDPVAVEITYGLDRIAISLQRVSGFTEIRWNETLTAGDVNLQSEQENSKYYFEIADVERMRQMYELYHQEAETCLAKGLVLPAHDYILKCSHTFNVLDARGAIGITERQAYFGRMRDLSRRTAEAYLAQRQRLEYPFLDKFPENGISGTAPSQPEPTQVALPGPADLLLEIGTEELPAGDLDNALEQLRQRVPAMLEDLRLEHGEVRVLGTPRRLAIIVRDVASGQPDLEQLVKGPPAERSYDALGQPTKAAEGFARSKGLSVQDLLVREIDGGRYVTAVVRLAGRPSGQVLSEALPGLIGAVRFDKPMRWNRSNTAFSRPVRWLLALLGGKLLHFTFAGVQSGNTTRGLRFQLPEEMAVGGVEEYLQVMQSQGILLDKAERQRIILEQVERLAKEAGGRTSAETGLLAEVANLVEAPTALCGHFDPQSLSLPREVLISVMKKHQRYFPVFKPGSDDLLPYF
;
A
#
# COMPACT_ATOMS: atom_id res chain seq x y z
N MET A 1 -31.09 1.52 -21.03
CA MET A 1 -30.02 0.84 -20.28
C MET A 1 -29.14 0.15 -21.30
N THR A 2 -27.84 0.43 -21.31
CA THR A 2 -26.87 -0.26 -22.16
C THR A 2 -26.78 -1.72 -21.72
N THR A 3 -26.78 -2.66 -22.67
CA THR A 3 -26.58 -4.08 -22.37
C THR A 3 -25.20 -4.27 -21.74
N PRO A 4 -25.10 -4.89 -20.54
CA PRO A 4 -23.80 -5.06 -19.90
C PRO A 4 -22.90 -5.99 -20.72
N MET A 5 -21.58 -5.71 -20.69
CA MET A 5 -20.59 -6.44 -21.49
C MET A 5 -20.63 -7.95 -21.21
N ASN A 6 -20.50 -8.75 -22.26
CA ASN A 6 -20.29 -10.19 -22.14
C ASN A 6 -18.84 -10.50 -21.74
N PHE A 7 -18.57 -11.73 -21.33
CA PHE A 7 -17.27 -12.14 -20.76
C PHE A 7 -16.10 -11.91 -21.72
N GLN A 8 -16.23 -12.29 -22.99
CA GLN A 8 -15.15 -12.08 -23.97
C GLN A 8 -14.89 -10.59 -24.24
N SER A 9 -15.93 -9.75 -24.21
CA SER A 9 -15.78 -8.29 -24.36
C SER A 9 -15.10 -7.65 -23.15
N ILE A 10 -15.31 -8.17 -21.93
CA ILE A 10 -14.57 -7.73 -20.72
C ILE A 10 -13.07 -7.99 -20.93
N ILE A 11 -12.70 -9.20 -21.37
CA ILE A 11 -11.30 -9.56 -21.65
C ILE A 11 -10.70 -8.61 -22.71
N MET A 12 -11.37 -8.46 -23.85
CA MET A 12 -10.86 -7.62 -24.95
C MET A 12 -10.71 -6.16 -24.53
N THR A 13 -11.65 -5.63 -23.74
CA THR A 13 -11.59 -4.25 -23.23
C THR A 13 -10.40 -4.05 -22.30
N LEU A 14 -10.12 -4.98 -21.38
CA LEU A 14 -8.94 -4.90 -20.51
C LEU A 14 -7.63 -5.02 -21.29
N GLN A 15 -7.57 -5.93 -22.27
CA GLN A 15 -6.39 -6.05 -23.15
C GLN A 15 -6.14 -4.74 -23.91
N ASP A 16 -7.17 -4.16 -24.52
CA ASP A 16 -7.06 -2.90 -25.27
C ASP A 16 -6.70 -1.72 -24.35
N PHE A 17 -7.35 -1.61 -23.18
CA PHE A 17 -7.07 -0.57 -22.19
C PHE A 17 -5.60 -0.61 -21.77
N TRP A 18 -5.09 -1.77 -21.34
CA TRP A 18 -3.71 -1.87 -20.84
C TRP A 18 -2.67 -1.79 -21.97
N ALA A 19 -3.00 -2.24 -23.18
CA ALA A 19 -2.16 -2.01 -24.36
C ALA A 19 -1.98 -0.50 -24.65
N LYS A 20 -3.06 0.28 -24.57
CA LYS A 20 -3.01 1.74 -24.71
C LYS A 20 -2.20 2.43 -23.60
N HIS A 21 -2.10 1.81 -22.43
CA HIS A 21 -1.24 2.26 -21.31
C HIS A 21 0.20 1.68 -21.38
N GLY A 22 0.60 1.14 -22.54
CA GLY A 22 1.97 0.72 -22.81
C GLY A 22 2.35 -0.66 -22.28
N CYS A 23 1.37 -1.49 -21.94
CA CYS A 23 1.63 -2.88 -21.58
C CYS A 23 1.79 -3.76 -22.81
N LEU A 24 2.78 -4.66 -22.76
CA LEU A 24 2.81 -5.82 -23.65
C LEU A 24 1.61 -6.71 -23.33
N ILE A 25 0.81 -7.09 -24.32
CA ILE A 25 -0.25 -8.08 -24.12
C ILE A 25 0.33 -9.48 -24.29
N TRP A 26 0.49 -10.18 -23.16
CA TRP A 26 1.01 -11.54 -23.11
C TRP A 26 -0.13 -12.57 -23.25
N GLN A 27 0.23 -13.84 -23.39
CA GLN A 27 -0.71 -14.94 -23.59
C GLN A 27 -0.80 -15.81 -22.34
N PRO A 28 -1.94 -16.48 -22.11
CA PRO A 28 -2.03 -17.55 -21.12
C PRO A 28 -0.86 -18.52 -21.25
N TYR A 29 -0.28 -18.93 -20.12
CA TYR A 29 0.82 -19.87 -20.21
C TYR A 29 0.31 -21.29 -20.46
N TYR A 30 1.12 -22.09 -21.13
CA TYR A 30 0.71 -23.43 -21.58
C TYR A 30 0.80 -24.51 -20.47
N GLN A 31 1.14 -24.13 -19.23
CA GLN A 31 1.21 -25.02 -18.07
C GLN A 31 0.12 -24.64 -17.06
N GLN A 32 -0.42 -25.64 -16.36
CA GLN A 32 -1.39 -25.39 -15.27
C GLN A 32 -0.72 -24.69 -14.09
N MET A 33 -1.34 -23.61 -13.61
CA MET A 33 -0.87 -22.86 -12.44
C MET A 33 -2.05 -22.23 -11.68
N GLY A 34 -1.84 -21.94 -10.39
CA GLY A 34 -2.92 -21.43 -9.51
C GLY A 34 -3.17 -19.92 -9.55
N ALA A 35 -2.30 -19.15 -10.23
CA ALA A 35 -2.41 -17.70 -10.41
C ALA A 35 -1.47 -17.19 -11.52
N GLY A 36 -1.81 -16.05 -12.12
CA GLY A 36 -0.99 -15.31 -13.08
C GLY A 36 0.41 -14.96 -12.57
N THR A 37 0.58 -14.86 -11.25
CA THR A 37 1.88 -14.63 -10.59
C THR A 37 2.91 -15.71 -10.91
N LEU A 38 2.47 -16.96 -11.17
CA LEU A 38 3.36 -18.08 -11.48
C LEU A 38 3.84 -18.10 -12.95
N ASN A 39 3.17 -17.37 -13.84
CA ASN A 39 3.60 -17.26 -15.23
C ASN A 39 5.01 -16.64 -15.28
N PRO A 40 5.95 -17.12 -16.11
CA PRO A 40 7.28 -16.53 -16.21
C PRO A 40 7.27 -15.05 -16.61
N ALA A 41 6.20 -14.57 -17.27
CA ALA A 41 5.99 -13.15 -17.53
C ALA A 41 5.77 -12.31 -16.26
N THR A 42 5.50 -12.94 -15.12
CA THR A 42 5.51 -12.32 -13.78
C THR A 42 6.67 -12.85 -12.95
N ALA A 43 6.65 -14.13 -12.56
CA ALA A 43 7.57 -14.73 -11.59
C ALA A 43 9.06 -14.42 -11.85
N LEU A 44 9.47 -14.43 -13.13
CA LEU A 44 10.86 -14.13 -13.51
C LEU A 44 11.06 -12.65 -13.85
N ARG A 45 10.08 -11.99 -14.47
CA ARG A 45 10.23 -10.61 -14.97
C ARG A 45 10.15 -9.53 -13.89
N VAL A 46 9.55 -9.84 -12.75
CA VAL A 46 9.62 -8.95 -11.58
C VAL A 46 11.03 -8.87 -11.00
N LEU A 47 11.92 -9.83 -11.29
CA LEU A 47 13.32 -9.82 -10.84
C LEU A 47 14.19 -8.85 -11.64
N GLY A 48 15.22 -8.30 -10.99
CA GLY A 48 16.27 -7.48 -11.62
C GLY A 48 15.85 -6.04 -11.93
N PRO A 49 16.73 -5.23 -12.53
CA PRO A 49 16.50 -3.80 -12.72
C PRO A 49 15.65 -3.46 -13.96
N GLU A 50 15.44 -4.42 -14.87
CA GLU A 50 14.79 -4.17 -16.16
C GLU A 50 13.30 -3.77 -15.99
N PRO A 51 12.86 -2.65 -16.61
CA PRO A 51 11.46 -2.28 -16.69
C PRO A 51 10.63 -3.35 -17.40
N TRP A 52 9.39 -3.52 -16.94
CA TRP A 52 8.47 -4.51 -17.47
C TRP A 52 7.02 -4.09 -17.23
N LYS A 53 6.25 -3.90 -18.31
CA LYS A 53 4.82 -3.65 -18.26
C LYS A 53 4.11 -4.71 -19.11
N VAL A 54 3.28 -5.53 -18.48
CA VAL A 54 2.61 -6.65 -19.17
C VAL A 54 1.20 -6.84 -18.63
N GLY A 55 0.26 -7.17 -19.52
CA GLY A 55 -1.11 -7.55 -19.18
C GLY A 55 -1.54 -8.82 -19.93
N TYR A 56 -2.25 -9.75 -19.28
CA TYR A 56 -2.68 -11.00 -19.90
C TYR A 56 -3.80 -11.69 -19.14
N VAL A 57 -4.52 -12.59 -19.82
CA VAL A 57 -5.44 -13.52 -19.17
C VAL A 57 -4.65 -14.73 -18.67
N GLU A 58 -4.96 -15.22 -17.47
CA GLU A 58 -4.43 -16.49 -16.95
C GLU A 58 -5.57 -17.38 -16.42
N PRO A 59 -5.93 -18.47 -17.12
CA PRO A 59 -6.77 -19.53 -16.57
C PRO A 59 -6.05 -20.18 -15.38
N SER A 60 -6.56 -19.92 -14.18
CA SER A 60 -5.92 -20.27 -12.92
C SER A 60 -6.60 -21.48 -12.29
N VAL A 61 -5.83 -22.55 -12.06
CA VAL A 61 -6.30 -23.85 -11.60
C VAL A 61 -5.95 -24.08 -10.12
N ARG A 62 -6.98 -24.19 -9.29
CA ARG A 62 -6.93 -24.44 -7.84
C ARG A 62 -7.75 -25.69 -7.50
N PRO A 63 -7.13 -26.88 -7.49
CA PRO A 63 -7.83 -28.15 -7.26
C PRO A 63 -8.72 -28.20 -6.01
N ASP A 64 -8.29 -27.58 -4.92
CA ASP A 64 -8.99 -27.50 -3.63
C ASP A 64 -10.25 -26.60 -3.66
N ASP A 65 -10.34 -25.73 -4.66
CA ASP A 65 -11.49 -24.86 -4.90
C ASP A 65 -12.62 -25.53 -5.68
N GLY A 66 -12.44 -26.74 -6.20
CA GLY A 66 -13.50 -27.46 -6.92
C GLY A 66 -14.77 -27.68 -6.09
N ARG A 67 -15.95 -27.46 -6.66
CA ARG A 67 -17.25 -27.61 -5.99
C ARG A 67 -18.29 -28.31 -6.88
N TYR A 68 -17.84 -29.11 -7.85
CA TYR A 68 -18.73 -29.88 -8.75
C TYR A 68 -19.75 -29.03 -9.52
N GLY A 69 -19.51 -27.72 -9.63
CA GLY A 69 -20.43 -26.77 -10.26
C GLY A 69 -21.65 -26.43 -9.41
N GLU A 70 -21.68 -26.84 -8.14
CA GLU A 70 -22.80 -26.56 -7.22
C GLU A 70 -22.63 -25.23 -6.49
N ASN A 71 -21.41 -24.67 -6.45
CA ASN A 71 -21.14 -23.37 -5.83
C ASN A 71 -21.16 -22.25 -6.89
N PRO A 72 -21.86 -21.13 -6.65
CA PRO A 72 -21.96 -20.05 -7.64
C PRO A 72 -20.67 -19.26 -7.83
N ASN A 73 -19.76 -19.24 -6.85
CA ASN A 73 -18.63 -18.32 -6.78
C ASN A 73 -17.27 -19.01 -6.62
N ARG A 74 -17.23 -20.33 -6.45
CA ARG A 74 -16.00 -21.11 -6.25
C ARG A 74 -15.95 -22.30 -7.20
N MET A 75 -14.83 -22.42 -7.89
CA MET A 75 -14.60 -23.36 -8.99
C MET A 75 -13.11 -23.73 -9.04
N GLN A 76 -12.79 -24.91 -9.55
CA GLN A 76 -11.42 -25.39 -9.67
C GLN A 76 -10.59 -24.59 -10.68
N MET A 77 -11.22 -23.97 -11.68
CA MET A 77 -10.55 -23.10 -12.64
C MET A 77 -11.38 -21.83 -12.84
N HIS A 78 -10.72 -20.68 -12.74
CA HIS A 78 -11.29 -19.35 -12.97
C HIS A 78 -10.33 -18.52 -13.82
N TYR A 79 -10.80 -17.42 -14.39
CA TYR A 79 -9.98 -16.57 -15.25
C TYR A 79 -9.50 -15.34 -14.48
N GLN A 80 -8.19 -15.20 -14.40
CA GLN A 80 -7.57 -13.97 -13.95
C GLN A 80 -7.25 -13.09 -15.15
N PHE A 81 -7.33 -11.76 -14.97
CA PHE A 81 -6.55 -10.84 -15.77
C PHE A 81 -5.40 -10.35 -14.92
N GLN A 82 -4.18 -10.62 -15.35
CA GLN A 82 -2.96 -10.35 -14.63
C GLN A 82 -2.27 -9.14 -15.25
N LEU A 83 -1.84 -8.21 -14.40
CA LEU A 83 -1.06 -7.05 -14.79
C LEU A 83 0.20 -6.95 -13.93
N ILE A 84 1.33 -6.63 -14.56
CA ILE A 84 2.54 -6.19 -13.86
C ILE A 84 2.97 -4.83 -14.41
N LEU A 85 3.16 -3.88 -13.51
CA LEU A 85 3.74 -2.56 -13.79
C LEU A 85 5.04 -2.43 -13.01
N LYS A 86 6.16 -2.46 -13.72
CA LYS A 86 7.50 -2.32 -13.15
C LYS A 86 8.32 -1.29 -13.93
N PRO A 87 8.78 -0.21 -13.27
CA PRO A 87 8.46 0.20 -11.89
C PRO A 87 7.00 0.67 -11.72
N ASP A 88 6.62 0.97 -10.47
CA ASP A 88 5.39 1.72 -10.15
C ASP A 88 5.23 2.97 -11.04
N PRO A 89 4.07 3.15 -11.73
CA PRO A 89 3.81 4.31 -12.58
C PRO A 89 3.55 5.61 -11.81
N GLY A 90 3.33 5.57 -10.49
CA GLY A 90 3.04 6.75 -9.68
C GLY A 90 1.55 6.97 -9.36
N ASN A 91 0.66 6.33 -10.11
CA ASN A 91 -0.81 6.41 -9.98
C ASN A 91 -1.53 5.09 -10.32
N PRO A 92 -1.04 3.91 -9.87
CA PRO A 92 -1.56 2.63 -10.34
C PRO A 92 -3.00 2.35 -9.87
N GLN A 93 -3.41 2.89 -8.71
CA GLN A 93 -4.81 2.80 -8.26
C GLN A 93 -5.74 3.61 -9.16
N GLU A 94 -5.35 4.81 -9.59
CA GLU A 94 -6.15 5.62 -10.52
C GLU A 94 -6.28 4.94 -11.89
N LEU A 95 -5.20 4.35 -12.42
CA LEU A 95 -5.25 3.57 -13.67
C LEU A 95 -6.15 2.34 -13.55
N TYR A 96 -6.09 1.63 -12.42
CA TYR A 96 -6.97 0.51 -12.14
C TYR A 96 -8.45 0.94 -12.12
N LEU A 97 -8.77 2.03 -11.44
CA LEU A 97 -10.13 2.55 -11.36
C LEU A 97 -10.67 2.98 -12.74
N GLN A 98 -9.84 3.65 -13.55
CA GLN A 98 -10.17 3.97 -14.95
C GLN A 98 -10.41 2.71 -15.80
N SER A 99 -9.71 1.61 -15.51
CA SER A 99 -9.95 0.33 -16.18
C SER A 99 -11.33 -0.25 -15.85
N LEU A 100 -11.85 -0.04 -14.63
CA LEU A 100 -13.21 -0.43 -14.25
C LEU A 100 -14.26 0.44 -14.96
N GLU A 101 -14.02 1.75 -15.07
CA GLU A 101 -14.87 2.66 -15.85
C GLU A 101 -14.94 2.22 -17.32
N ALA A 102 -13.82 1.78 -17.91
CA ALA A 102 -13.77 1.26 -19.26
C ALA A 102 -14.62 -0.02 -19.45
N LEU A 103 -14.81 -0.82 -18.39
CA LEU A 103 -15.72 -1.96 -18.37
C LEU A 103 -17.20 -1.57 -18.21
N GLY A 104 -17.49 -0.29 -17.96
CA GLY A 104 -18.84 0.21 -17.73
C GLY A 104 -19.28 0.16 -16.26
N ILE A 105 -18.36 -0.07 -15.32
CA ILE A 105 -18.62 0.05 -13.89
C ILE A 105 -18.51 1.54 -13.55
N ASP A 106 -19.63 2.17 -13.15
CA ASP A 106 -19.63 3.56 -12.69
C ASP A 106 -19.31 3.62 -11.19
N PRO A 107 -18.12 4.08 -10.78
CA PRO A 107 -17.71 4.07 -9.38
C PRO A 107 -18.59 4.94 -8.46
N ARG A 108 -19.43 5.82 -9.02
CA ARG A 108 -20.40 6.62 -8.25
C ARG A 108 -21.66 5.84 -7.91
N GLN A 109 -21.88 4.70 -8.54
CA GLN A 109 -23.02 3.81 -8.33
C GLN A 109 -22.65 2.53 -7.56
N HIS A 110 -21.36 2.33 -7.29
CA HIS A 110 -20.81 1.13 -6.69
C HIS A 110 -19.90 1.47 -5.52
N ASP A 111 -19.95 0.63 -4.48
CA ASP A 111 -19.07 0.75 -3.32
C ASP A 111 -17.75 0.04 -3.60
N ILE A 112 -16.71 0.80 -3.95
CA ILE A 112 -15.36 0.29 -4.21
C ILE A 112 -14.46 0.57 -3.01
N ARG A 113 -13.94 -0.49 -2.38
CA ARG A 113 -13.08 -0.39 -1.20
C ARG A 113 -11.74 -1.08 -1.42
N PHE A 114 -10.66 -0.40 -1.02
CA PHE A 114 -9.32 -0.98 -0.91
C PHE A 114 -9.11 -1.42 0.54
N VAL A 115 -9.24 -2.72 0.78
CA VAL A 115 -9.12 -3.29 2.12
C VAL A 115 -7.75 -3.91 2.24
N GLU A 116 -7.02 -3.61 3.32
CA GLU A 116 -5.69 -4.20 3.52
C GLU A 116 -5.75 -5.72 3.42
N ASP A 117 -4.87 -6.25 2.57
CA ASP A 117 -4.49 -7.65 2.56
C ASP A 117 -3.03 -7.79 2.10
N ASN A 118 -2.24 -8.54 2.86
CA ASN A 118 -0.82 -8.74 2.57
C ASN A 118 -0.64 -10.11 1.93
N TRP A 119 -0.03 -10.13 0.75
CA TRP A 119 0.10 -11.34 -0.03
C TRP A 119 1.46 -12.02 0.21
N GLU A 120 1.42 -13.33 0.43
CA GLU A 120 2.62 -14.18 0.49
C GLU A 120 2.39 -15.48 -0.27
N SER A 121 3.38 -15.88 -1.05
CA SER A 121 3.49 -17.22 -1.62
C SER A 121 4.71 -17.93 -1.06
N PRO A 122 4.51 -18.76 -0.01
CA PRO A 122 5.60 -19.48 0.64
C PRO A 122 6.33 -20.43 -0.32
N ALA A 123 5.65 -21.01 -1.32
CA ALA A 123 6.25 -21.93 -2.29
C ALA A 123 7.17 -21.21 -3.29
N LEU A 124 6.91 -19.95 -3.60
CA LEU A 124 7.71 -19.14 -4.53
C LEU A 124 8.75 -18.26 -3.83
N GLY A 125 8.67 -18.15 -2.50
CA GLY A 125 9.50 -17.21 -1.74
C GLY A 125 9.22 -15.75 -2.14
N ALA A 126 7.97 -15.45 -2.48
CA ALA A 126 7.51 -14.14 -2.93
C ALA A 126 6.52 -13.55 -1.93
N TRP A 127 6.60 -12.26 -1.67
CA TRP A 127 5.65 -11.55 -0.81
C TRP A 127 5.59 -10.07 -1.15
N GLY A 128 4.47 -9.46 -0.79
CA GLY A 128 4.21 -8.04 -1.00
C GLY A 128 3.08 -7.54 -0.11
N LEU A 129 2.89 -6.23 -0.12
CA LEU A 129 1.79 -5.57 0.59
C LEU A 129 0.82 -4.97 -0.42
N GLY A 130 -0.44 -4.86 -0.06
CA GLY A 130 -1.41 -4.15 -0.87
C GLY A 130 -2.81 -4.27 -0.31
N TRP A 131 -3.74 -4.59 -1.20
CA TRP A 131 -5.17 -4.58 -0.91
C TRP A 131 -5.91 -5.67 -1.68
N GLU A 132 -6.95 -6.20 -1.04
CA GLU A 132 -8.11 -6.72 -1.74
C GLU A 132 -8.99 -5.53 -2.16
N VAL A 133 -9.45 -5.51 -3.40
CA VAL A 133 -10.42 -4.54 -3.88
C VAL A 133 -11.81 -5.17 -3.92
N TRP A 134 -12.72 -4.58 -3.16
CA TRP A 134 -14.11 -5.02 -3.04
C TRP A 134 -15.02 -4.10 -3.84
N LEU A 135 -15.97 -4.69 -4.59
CA LEU A 135 -17.04 -4.02 -5.32
C LEU A 135 -18.38 -4.56 -4.78
N ASP A 136 -19.18 -3.70 -4.14
CA ASP A 136 -20.49 -4.05 -3.57
C ASP A 136 -20.47 -5.31 -2.67
N GLY A 137 -19.39 -5.50 -1.90
CA GLY A 137 -19.23 -6.65 -1.01
C GLY A 137 -18.73 -7.94 -1.68
N GLN A 138 -18.28 -7.87 -2.93
CA GLN A 138 -17.54 -8.95 -3.59
C GLN A 138 -16.11 -8.49 -3.89
N GLU A 139 -15.12 -9.25 -3.41
CA GLU A 139 -13.71 -9.06 -3.78
C GLU A 139 -13.52 -9.37 -5.27
N ILE A 140 -13.10 -8.37 -6.06
CA ILE A 140 -12.94 -8.48 -7.52
C ILE A 140 -11.49 -8.43 -7.97
N THR A 141 -10.55 -7.95 -7.15
CA THR A 141 -9.15 -7.76 -7.54
C THR A 141 -8.22 -7.89 -6.34
N GLN A 142 -7.06 -8.51 -6.55
CA GLN A 142 -5.90 -8.38 -5.65
C GLN A 142 -4.93 -7.34 -6.19
N PHE A 143 -4.44 -6.46 -5.32
CA PHE A 143 -3.44 -5.45 -5.63
C PHE A 143 -2.21 -5.70 -4.74
N THR A 144 -1.00 -5.77 -5.30
CA THR A 144 0.19 -6.14 -4.52
C THR A 144 1.45 -5.43 -5.02
N TYR A 145 2.19 -4.80 -4.10
CA TYR A 145 3.54 -4.31 -4.35
C TYR A 145 4.56 -5.33 -3.88
N PHE A 146 5.16 -6.05 -4.83
CA PHE A 146 6.15 -7.08 -4.53
C PHE A 146 7.38 -6.49 -3.85
N GLN A 147 7.65 -6.92 -2.61
CA GLN A 147 8.89 -6.58 -1.92
C GLN A 147 10.00 -7.60 -2.19
N GLN A 148 9.60 -8.84 -2.47
CA GLN A 148 10.49 -9.97 -2.73
C GLN A 148 9.86 -10.94 -3.72
N ALA A 149 10.67 -11.57 -4.57
CA ALA A 149 10.29 -12.73 -5.35
C ALA A 149 11.45 -13.72 -5.44
N GLY A 150 11.19 -15.03 -5.37
CA GLY A 150 12.26 -16.04 -5.43
C GLY A 150 13.31 -15.88 -4.33
N GLY A 151 12.92 -15.39 -3.14
CA GLY A 151 13.87 -15.08 -2.05
C GLY A 151 14.72 -13.82 -2.27
N THR A 152 14.54 -13.10 -3.37
CA THR A 152 15.34 -11.92 -3.73
C THR A 152 14.54 -10.63 -3.52
N PRO A 153 15.03 -9.66 -2.73
CA PRO A 153 14.43 -8.34 -2.63
C PRO A 153 14.36 -7.66 -3.99
N LEU A 154 13.23 -7.04 -4.32
CA LEU A 154 13.05 -6.39 -5.62
C LEU A 154 13.53 -4.94 -5.59
N ASP A 155 14.20 -4.54 -6.67
CA ASP A 155 14.55 -3.15 -6.94
C ASP A 155 14.71 -2.95 -8.46
N PRO A 156 13.79 -2.22 -9.12
CA PRO A 156 12.62 -1.56 -8.55
C PRO A 156 11.51 -2.55 -8.17
N VAL A 157 10.63 -2.13 -7.25
CA VAL A 157 9.40 -2.86 -6.89
C VAL A 157 8.44 -2.90 -8.08
N ALA A 158 7.76 -4.04 -8.24
CA ALA A 158 6.71 -4.24 -9.23
C ALA A 158 5.33 -4.16 -8.57
N VAL A 159 4.39 -3.53 -9.27
CA VAL A 159 2.97 -3.51 -8.89
C VAL A 159 2.26 -4.60 -9.66
N GLU A 160 1.60 -5.49 -8.93
CA GLU A 160 0.72 -6.53 -9.44
C GLU A 160 -0.74 -6.12 -9.24
N ILE A 161 -1.54 -6.27 -10.31
CA ILE A 161 -2.99 -6.09 -10.27
C ILE A 161 -3.62 -7.33 -10.90
N THR A 162 -4.38 -8.08 -10.10
CA THR A 162 -4.93 -9.37 -10.49
C THR A 162 -6.45 -9.33 -10.38
N TYR A 163 -7.12 -9.16 -11.52
CA TYR A 163 -8.57 -9.10 -11.61
C TYR A 163 -9.16 -10.51 -11.61
N GLY A 164 -10.19 -10.75 -10.81
CA GLY A 164 -11.05 -11.93 -10.90
C GLY A 164 -12.16 -11.71 -11.93
N LEU A 165 -11.94 -12.11 -13.18
CA LEU A 165 -12.82 -11.78 -14.30
C LEU A 165 -14.24 -12.34 -14.11
N ASP A 166 -14.35 -13.57 -13.59
CA ASP A 166 -15.64 -14.21 -13.34
C ASP A 166 -16.50 -13.39 -12.36
N ARG A 167 -15.89 -12.89 -11.27
CA ARG A 167 -16.58 -12.07 -10.27
C ARG A 167 -16.99 -10.71 -10.83
N ILE A 168 -16.08 -10.04 -11.56
CA ILE A 168 -16.41 -8.79 -12.27
C ILE A 168 -17.60 -8.99 -13.22
N ALA A 169 -17.63 -10.10 -13.96
CA ALA A 169 -18.72 -10.41 -14.87
C ALA A 169 -20.04 -10.71 -14.14
N ILE A 170 -19.98 -11.43 -13.00
CA ILE A 170 -21.15 -11.67 -12.13
C ILE A 170 -21.78 -10.35 -11.70
N SER A 171 -20.97 -9.42 -11.18
CA SER A 171 -21.44 -8.09 -10.75
C SER A 171 -21.98 -7.27 -11.92
N LEU A 172 -21.23 -7.16 -13.02
CA LEU A 172 -21.59 -6.32 -14.16
C LEU A 172 -22.85 -6.80 -14.88
N GLN A 173 -23.00 -8.13 -15.01
CA GLN A 173 -24.15 -8.73 -15.69
C GLN A 173 -25.35 -8.96 -14.76
N ARG A 174 -25.17 -8.78 -13.44
CA ARG A 174 -26.18 -8.97 -12.38
C ARG A 174 -26.76 -10.38 -12.38
N VAL A 175 -25.89 -11.38 -12.47
CA VAL A 175 -26.24 -12.81 -12.44
C VAL A 175 -25.89 -13.43 -11.09
N SER A 176 -26.41 -14.62 -10.79
CA SER A 176 -26.27 -15.21 -9.44
C SER A 176 -24.94 -15.97 -9.22
N GLY A 177 -24.28 -16.38 -10.31
CA GLY A 177 -23.06 -17.17 -10.26
C GLY A 177 -22.48 -17.43 -11.64
N PHE A 178 -21.36 -18.18 -11.67
CA PHE A 178 -20.56 -18.31 -12.88
C PHE A 178 -21.30 -18.96 -14.04
N THR A 179 -22.20 -19.92 -13.81
CA THR A 179 -22.91 -20.64 -14.88
C THR A 179 -23.80 -19.73 -15.73
N GLU A 180 -24.26 -18.62 -15.16
CA GLU A 180 -25.16 -17.66 -15.81
C GLU A 180 -24.42 -16.53 -16.53
N ILE A 181 -23.10 -16.41 -16.36
CA ILE A 181 -22.30 -15.38 -17.05
C ILE A 181 -22.47 -15.55 -18.56
N ARG A 182 -22.96 -14.53 -19.25
CA ARG A 182 -23.00 -14.50 -20.71
C ARG A 182 -21.58 -14.42 -21.22
N TRP A 183 -21.12 -15.48 -21.87
CA TRP A 183 -19.80 -15.54 -22.50
C TRP A 183 -19.77 -14.66 -23.75
N ASN A 184 -20.79 -14.83 -24.60
CA ASN A 184 -21.07 -14.01 -25.77
C ASN A 184 -22.59 -13.86 -25.96
N GLU A 185 -23.07 -13.55 -27.17
CA GLU A 185 -24.51 -13.40 -27.45
C GLU A 185 -25.30 -14.71 -27.36
N THR A 186 -24.64 -15.87 -27.46
CA THR A 186 -25.26 -17.20 -27.57
C THR A 186 -24.97 -18.10 -26.38
N LEU A 187 -23.72 -18.13 -25.91
CA LEU A 187 -23.23 -19.07 -24.91
C LEU A 187 -23.07 -18.40 -23.55
N THR A 188 -23.33 -19.18 -22.50
CA THR A 188 -22.99 -18.85 -21.12
C THR A 188 -21.68 -19.53 -20.70
N ALA A 189 -21.06 -19.08 -19.60
CA ALA A 189 -19.91 -19.78 -19.03
C ALA A 189 -20.31 -21.15 -18.44
N GLY A 190 -21.60 -21.38 -18.12
CA GLY A 190 -22.12 -22.70 -17.79
C GLY A 190 -22.01 -23.66 -18.98
N ASP A 191 -22.41 -23.23 -20.18
CA ASP A 191 -22.29 -24.03 -21.41
C ASP A 191 -20.82 -24.39 -21.73
N VAL A 192 -19.89 -23.50 -21.38
CA VAL A 192 -18.46 -23.65 -21.70
C VAL A 192 -17.70 -24.45 -20.64
N ASN A 193 -17.96 -24.22 -19.35
CA ASN A 193 -17.07 -24.66 -18.26
C ASN A 193 -17.70 -25.62 -17.24
N LEU A 194 -19.03 -25.76 -17.17
CA LEU A 194 -19.68 -26.54 -16.09
C LEU A 194 -19.27 -28.02 -16.09
N GLN A 195 -19.24 -28.65 -17.28
CA GLN A 195 -18.79 -30.04 -17.41
C GLN A 195 -17.34 -30.22 -16.94
N SER A 196 -16.47 -29.27 -17.30
CA SER A 196 -15.06 -29.27 -16.90
C SER A 196 -14.91 -29.14 -15.38
N GLU A 197 -15.68 -28.25 -14.74
CA GLU A 197 -15.72 -28.10 -13.28
C GLU A 197 -16.11 -29.39 -12.58
N GLN A 198 -17.14 -30.09 -13.07
CA GLN A 198 -17.63 -31.35 -12.53
C GLN A 198 -16.60 -32.47 -12.65
N GLU A 199 -16.03 -32.66 -13.83
CA GLU A 199 -15.06 -33.73 -14.10
C GLU A 199 -13.74 -33.50 -13.35
N ASN A 200 -13.23 -32.26 -13.34
CA ASN A 200 -12.00 -31.94 -12.62
C ASN A 200 -12.19 -32.02 -11.11
N SER A 201 -13.31 -31.54 -10.56
CA SER A 201 -13.62 -31.71 -9.13
C SER A 201 -13.60 -33.19 -8.74
N LYS A 202 -14.30 -34.03 -9.51
CA LYS A 202 -14.31 -35.48 -9.28
C LYS A 202 -12.91 -36.07 -9.36
N TYR A 203 -12.12 -35.65 -10.35
CA TYR A 203 -10.76 -36.12 -10.49
C TYR A 203 -9.90 -35.74 -9.27
N TYR A 204 -9.89 -34.47 -8.88
CA TYR A 204 -9.06 -33.96 -7.78
C TYR A 204 -9.45 -34.50 -6.41
N PHE A 205 -10.73 -34.79 -6.17
CA PHE A 205 -11.18 -35.25 -4.86
C PHE A 205 -11.31 -36.76 -4.75
N GLU A 206 -11.56 -37.49 -5.84
CA GLU A 206 -11.90 -38.92 -5.78
C GLU A 206 -10.93 -39.80 -6.56
N ILE A 207 -10.57 -39.41 -7.79
CA ILE A 207 -9.95 -40.33 -8.76
C ILE A 207 -8.43 -40.24 -8.81
N ALA A 208 -7.84 -39.06 -8.59
CA ALA A 208 -6.41 -38.88 -8.71
C ALA A 208 -5.65 -39.85 -7.78
N ASP A 209 -4.78 -40.64 -8.40
CA ASP A 209 -4.02 -41.69 -7.73
C ASP A 209 -2.84 -41.11 -6.97
N VAL A 210 -2.88 -41.22 -5.65
CA VAL A 210 -1.91 -40.59 -4.76
C VAL A 210 -0.49 -41.09 -5.01
N GLU A 211 -0.28 -42.38 -5.25
CA GLU A 211 1.06 -42.95 -5.45
C GLU A 211 1.66 -42.44 -6.76
N ARG A 212 0.90 -42.46 -7.86
CA ARG A 212 1.35 -41.93 -9.16
C ARG A 212 1.60 -40.43 -9.09
N MET A 213 0.77 -39.66 -8.38
CA MET A 213 1.02 -38.22 -8.17
C MET A 213 2.33 -37.97 -7.43
N ARG A 214 2.65 -38.78 -6.40
CA ARG A 214 3.92 -38.68 -5.67
C ARG A 214 5.12 -39.02 -6.56
N GLN A 215 5.01 -40.06 -7.38
CA GLN A 215 6.05 -40.44 -8.35
C GLN A 215 6.28 -39.32 -9.39
N MET A 216 5.20 -38.78 -9.97
CA MET A 216 5.31 -37.67 -10.91
C MET A 216 5.92 -36.43 -10.29
N TYR A 217 5.56 -36.06 -9.06
CA TYR A 217 6.18 -34.93 -8.37
C TYR A 217 7.69 -35.12 -8.27
N GLU A 218 8.15 -36.31 -7.87
CA GLU A 218 9.57 -36.58 -7.70
C GLU A 218 10.32 -36.55 -9.05
N LEU A 219 9.73 -37.09 -10.12
CA LEU A 219 10.28 -37.00 -11.48
C LEU A 219 10.36 -35.55 -11.96
N TYR A 220 9.32 -34.74 -11.76
CA TYR A 220 9.33 -33.32 -12.13
C TYR A 220 10.38 -32.55 -11.34
N HIS A 221 10.53 -32.84 -10.05
CA HIS A 221 11.55 -32.21 -9.23
C HIS A 221 12.96 -32.55 -9.73
N GLN A 222 13.23 -33.80 -10.09
CA GLN A 222 14.53 -34.23 -10.64
C GLN A 222 14.84 -33.56 -11.99
N GLU A 223 13.83 -33.36 -12.83
CA GLU A 223 13.99 -32.62 -14.08
C GLU A 223 14.26 -31.13 -13.85
N ALA A 224 13.59 -30.50 -12.87
CA ALA A 224 13.89 -29.12 -12.47
C ALA A 224 15.35 -28.97 -12.00
N GLU A 225 15.82 -29.89 -11.16
CA GLU A 225 17.21 -29.96 -10.71
C GLU A 225 18.20 -30.12 -11.87
N THR A 226 17.89 -31.01 -12.81
CA THR A 226 18.70 -31.26 -14.00
C THR A 226 18.79 -30.02 -14.89
N CYS A 227 17.67 -29.33 -15.10
CA CYS A 227 17.62 -28.08 -15.86
C CYS A 227 18.47 -27.00 -15.21
N LEU A 228 18.36 -26.81 -13.89
CA LEU A 228 19.17 -25.85 -13.13
C LEU A 228 20.66 -26.17 -13.20
N ALA A 229 21.05 -27.44 -13.06
CA ALA A 229 22.44 -27.88 -13.18
C ALA A 229 23.05 -27.58 -14.57
N LYS A 230 22.20 -27.45 -15.61
CA LYS A 230 22.57 -27.06 -16.97
C LYS A 230 22.38 -25.57 -17.27
N GLY A 231 21.92 -24.78 -16.31
CA GLY A 231 21.66 -23.34 -16.48
C GLY A 231 20.43 -23.03 -17.36
N LEU A 232 19.50 -23.97 -17.48
CA LEU A 232 18.28 -23.84 -18.29
C LEU A 232 17.12 -23.34 -17.41
N VAL A 233 17.03 -22.01 -17.27
CA VAL A 233 16.10 -21.34 -16.34
C VAL A 233 14.63 -21.57 -16.69
N LEU A 234 14.22 -21.34 -17.94
CA LEU A 234 12.80 -21.46 -18.32
C LEU A 234 12.29 -22.91 -18.19
N PRO A 235 13.01 -23.95 -18.68
CA PRO A 235 12.62 -25.33 -18.43
C PRO A 235 12.57 -25.69 -16.94
N ALA A 236 13.51 -25.20 -16.13
CA ALA A 236 13.47 -25.41 -14.68
C ALA A 236 12.19 -24.83 -14.07
N HIS A 237 11.82 -23.60 -14.45
CA HIS A 237 10.57 -22.97 -14.04
C HIS A 237 9.34 -23.79 -14.44
N ASP A 238 9.29 -24.32 -15.67
CA ASP A 238 8.18 -25.16 -16.13
C ASP A 238 7.99 -26.42 -15.28
N TYR A 239 9.08 -27.05 -14.85
CA TYR A 239 9.01 -28.20 -13.96
C TYR A 239 8.63 -27.83 -12.52
N ILE A 240 8.98 -26.63 -12.05
CA ILE A 240 8.47 -26.10 -10.77
C ILE A 240 6.95 -25.93 -10.83
N LEU A 241 6.40 -25.42 -11.94
CA LEU A 241 4.95 -25.30 -12.13
C LEU A 241 4.26 -26.66 -12.05
N LYS A 242 4.84 -27.69 -12.70
CA LYS A 242 4.33 -29.06 -12.63
C LYS A 242 4.41 -29.63 -11.21
N CYS A 243 5.50 -29.40 -10.48
CA CYS A 243 5.60 -29.75 -9.06
C CYS A 243 4.49 -29.07 -8.24
N SER A 244 4.27 -27.77 -8.45
CA SER A 244 3.25 -26.99 -7.73
C SER A 244 1.84 -27.51 -8.00
N HIS A 245 1.48 -27.74 -9.26
CA HIS A 245 0.15 -28.26 -9.59
C HIS A 245 -0.04 -29.69 -9.04
N THR A 246 0.97 -30.56 -9.19
CA THR A 246 0.93 -31.92 -8.64
C THR A 246 0.76 -31.93 -7.13
N PHE A 247 1.46 -31.01 -6.43
CA PHE A 247 1.27 -30.80 -4.99
C PHE A 247 -0.17 -30.39 -4.66
N ASN A 248 -0.75 -29.43 -5.41
CA ASN A 248 -2.13 -28.99 -5.16
C ASN A 248 -3.14 -30.13 -5.37
N VAL A 249 -2.92 -31.02 -6.34
CA VAL A 249 -3.75 -32.22 -6.53
C VAL A 249 -3.63 -33.18 -5.35
N LEU A 250 -2.40 -33.42 -4.86
CA LEU A 250 -2.17 -34.26 -3.67
C LEU A 250 -2.84 -33.67 -2.41
N ASP A 251 -2.79 -32.35 -2.25
CA ASP A 251 -3.40 -31.64 -1.13
C ASP A 251 -4.93 -31.72 -1.19
N ALA A 252 -5.53 -31.51 -2.39
CA ALA A 252 -6.97 -31.67 -2.62
C ALA A 252 -7.45 -33.11 -2.36
N ARG A 253 -6.62 -34.13 -2.64
CA ARG A 253 -6.90 -35.52 -2.28
C ARG A 253 -6.84 -35.80 -0.77
N GLY A 254 -6.45 -34.83 0.05
CA GLY A 254 -6.25 -35.00 1.49
C GLY A 254 -5.08 -35.92 1.82
N ALA A 255 -4.13 -36.09 0.88
CA ALA A 255 -3.05 -37.05 0.99
C ALA A 255 -1.77 -36.48 1.64
N ILE A 256 -1.76 -35.19 1.98
CA ILE A 256 -0.61 -34.47 2.50
C ILE A 256 -0.85 -34.08 3.97
N GLY A 257 0.03 -34.55 4.86
CA GLY A 257 0.04 -34.13 6.26
C GLY A 257 0.69 -32.75 6.48
N ILE A 258 0.51 -32.14 7.67
CA ILE A 258 1.06 -30.80 7.99
C ILE A 258 2.59 -30.76 7.83
N THR A 259 3.32 -31.72 8.40
CA THR A 259 4.79 -31.78 8.31
C THR A 259 5.25 -31.98 6.87
N GLU A 260 4.53 -32.80 6.13
CA GLU A 260 4.83 -33.10 4.73
C GLU A 260 4.60 -31.87 3.84
N ARG A 261 3.52 -31.12 4.06
CA ARG A 261 3.23 -29.84 3.39
C ARG A 261 4.41 -28.87 3.53
N GLN A 262 4.98 -28.74 4.73
CA GLN A 262 6.14 -27.89 4.95
C GLN A 262 7.37 -28.34 4.15
N ALA A 263 7.60 -29.66 4.03
CA ALA A 263 8.68 -30.21 3.22
C ALA A 263 8.50 -29.92 1.73
N TYR A 264 7.29 -30.10 1.19
CA TYR A 264 6.95 -29.76 -0.20
C TYR A 264 7.18 -28.28 -0.49
N PHE A 265 6.70 -27.39 0.38
CA PHE A 265 6.95 -25.94 0.24
C PHE A 265 8.43 -25.59 0.35
N GLY A 266 9.18 -26.24 1.24
CA GLY A 266 10.63 -26.06 1.35
C GLY A 266 11.37 -26.40 0.04
N ARG A 267 11.04 -27.54 -0.57
CA ARG A 267 11.62 -27.98 -1.85
C ARG A 267 11.29 -27.01 -3.00
N MET A 268 10.02 -26.64 -3.16
CA MET A 268 9.61 -25.70 -4.21
C MET A 268 10.21 -24.31 -4.02
N ARG A 269 10.34 -23.86 -2.76
CA ARG A 269 10.99 -22.59 -2.42
C ARG A 269 12.47 -22.60 -2.78
N ASP A 270 13.19 -23.69 -2.50
CA ASP A 270 14.60 -23.81 -2.90
C ASP A 270 14.76 -23.78 -4.42
N LEU A 271 13.97 -24.56 -5.15
CA LEU A 271 13.98 -24.55 -6.62
C LEU A 271 13.65 -23.17 -7.17
N SER A 272 12.64 -22.48 -6.63
CA SER A 272 12.24 -21.13 -7.05
C SER A 272 13.36 -20.11 -6.79
N ARG A 273 14.00 -20.17 -5.62
CA ARG A 273 15.15 -19.32 -5.28
C ARG A 273 16.31 -19.52 -6.24
N ARG A 274 16.72 -20.77 -6.48
CA ARG A 274 17.83 -21.09 -7.40
C ARG A 274 17.50 -20.72 -8.84
N THR A 275 16.23 -20.84 -9.25
CA THR A 275 15.75 -20.40 -10.57
C THR A 275 15.84 -18.87 -10.69
N ALA A 276 15.44 -18.13 -9.66
CA ALA A 276 15.56 -16.67 -9.62
C ALA A 276 17.02 -16.20 -9.68
N GLU A 277 17.92 -16.83 -8.90
CA GLU A 277 19.36 -16.56 -8.93
C GLU A 277 19.97 -16.83 -10.31
N ALA A 278 19.63 -17.98 -10.92
CA ALA A 278 20.09 -18.34 -12.26
C ALA A 278 19.54 -17.39 -13.34
N TYR A 279 18.27 -16.97 -13.21
CA TYR A 279 17.66 -15.97 -14.07
C TYR A 279 18.42 -14.64 -14.01
N LEU A 280 18.63 -14.11 -12.80
CA LEU A 280 19.35 -12.85 -12.59
C LEU A 280 20.77 -12.92 -13.16
N ALA A 281 21.51 -14.00 -12.88
CA ALA A 281 22.85 -14.21 -13.44
C ALA A 281 22.82 -14.27 -14.99
N GLN A 282 21.78 -14.87 -15.58
CA GLN A 282 21.59 -14.86 -17.03
C GLN A 282 21.30 -13.45 -17.56
N ARG A 283 20.42 -12.67 -16.90
CA ARG A 283 20.10 -11.29 -17.31
C ARG A 283 21.31 -10.37 -17.19
N GLN A 284 22.09 -10.50 -16.12
CA GLN A 284 23.32 -9.74 -15.91
C GLN A 284 24.38 -10.05 -16.97
N ARG A 285 24.58 -11.32 -17.36
CA ARG A 285 25.49 -11.69 -18.46
C ARG A 285 25.09 -11.11 -19.81
N LEU A 286 23.79 -10.87 -20.00
CA LEU A 286 23.24 -10.20 -21.18
C LEU A 286 23.24 -8.67 -21.03
N GLU A 287 23.84 -8.15 -19.96
CA GLU A 287 23.92 -6.72 -19.64
C GLU A 287 22.55 -6.04 -19.54
N TYR A 288 21.52 -6.77 -19.06
CA TYR A 288 20.15 -6.26 -18.89
C TYR A 288 19.60 -5.55 -20.13
N PRO A 289 19.39 -6.28 -21.24
CA PRO A 289 19.19 -5.71 -22.58
C PRO A 289 17.90 -4.89 -22.75
N PHE A 290 17.01 -4.85 -21.75
CA PHE A 290 15.79 -4.03 -21.79
C PHE A 290 15.99 -2.65 -21.15
N LEU A 291 17.06 -2.40 -20.40
CA LEU A 291 17.34 -1.07 -19.85
C LEU A 291 17.39 -0.01 -20.95
N ASP A 292 18.03 -0.32 -22.08
CA ASP A 292 18.16 0.62 -23.21
C ASP A 292 16.88 0.79 -24.04
N LYS A 293 15.91 -0.14 -23.90
CA LYS A 293 14.68 -0.15 -24.71
C LYS A 293 13.58 0.73 -24.15
N PHE A 294 13.65 1.00 -22.85
CA PHE A 294 12.73 1.87 -22.14
C PHE A 294 13.53 3.09 -21.71
N PRO A 295 13.66 4.13 -22.57
CA PRO A 295 14.32 5.36 -22.16
C PRO A 295 13.66 5.85 -20.87
N GLU A 296 14.45 6.37 -19.93
CA GLU A 296 14.01 6.90 -18.62
C GLU A 296 13.03 8.10 -18.72
N ASN A 297 12.45 8.33 -19.90
CA ASN A 297 11.49 9.36 -20.23
C ASN A 297 10.12 9.01 -19.65
N GLY A 298 9.98 9.23 -18.35
CA GLY A 298 8.71 9.14 -17.62
C GLY A 298 8.88 9.07 -16.12
N ILE A 299 10.09 8.71 -15.65
CA ILE A 299 10.46 8.73 -14.22
C ILE A 299 11.87 9.32 -14.17
N SER A 300 12.01 10.59 -14.59
CA SER A 300 13.22 11.36 -14.35
C SER A 300 13.30 11.67 -12.85
N GLY A 301 13.73 10.68 -12.08
CA GLY A 301 14.17 10.85 -10.72
C GLY A 301 15.69 10.89 -10.68
N THR A 302 16.34 11.81 -11.41
CA THR A 302 17.51 12.43 -10.78
C THR A 302 17.03 12.86 -9.42
N ALA A 303 17.64 12.37 -8.33
CA ALA A 303 17.28 12.81 -6.98
C ALA A 303 17.12 14.32 -7.06
N PRO A 304 15.90 14.88 -6.91
CA PRO A 304 15.72 16.31 -7.08
C PRO A 304 16.74 16.94 -6.13
N SER A 305 17.56 17.84 -6.67
CA SER A 305 18.41 18.67 -5.83
C SER A 305 17.52 19.16 -4.70
N GLN A 306 17.88 18.91 -3.44
CA GLN A 306 17.05 19.31 -2.32
C GLN A 306 16.64 20.76 -2.58
N PRO A 307 15.33 21.03 -2.72
CA PRO A 307 14.90 22.36 -3.08
C PRO A 307 15.42 23.31 -2.02
N GLU A 308 15.89 24.49 -2.43
CA GLU A 308 16.41 25.45 -1.48
C GLU A 308 15.36 25.71 -0.39
N PRO A 309 15.72 25.59 0.90
CA PRO A 309 14.78 25.80 1.98
C PRO A 309 14.12 27.17 1.85
N THR A 310 12.83 27.27 2.18
CA THR A 310 12.10 28.53 2.10
C THR A 310 12.78 29.58 3.01
N GLN A 311 13.43 30.58 2.40
CA GLN A 311 14.20 31.61 3.12
C GLN A 311 13.33 32.79 3.60
N VAL A 312 12.04 32.84 3.23
CA VAL A 312 11.19 33.99 3.50
C VAL A 312 10.87 34.07 4.99
N ALA A 313 11.33 35.15 5.64
CA ALA A 313 10.93 35.49 7.00
C ALA A 313 9.47 35.94 7.04
N LEU A 314 8.70 35.38 7.96
CA LEU A 314 7.31 35.76 8.18
C LEU A 314 7.22 37.00 9.09
N PRO A 315 6.21 37.87 8.89
CA PRO A 315 6.08 39.11 9.67
C PRO A 315 5.68 38.87 11.14
N GLY A 316 5.22 37.67 11.49
CA GLY A 316 4.82 37.28 12.83
C GLY A 316 4.50 35.78 12.90
N PRO A 317 3.97 35.29 14.04
CA PRO A 317 3.52 33.91 14.18
C PRO A 317 2.50 33.54 13.10
N ALA A 318 2.54 32.30 12.63
CA ALA A 318 1.69 31.84 11.53
C ALA A 318 1.35 30.36 11.64
N ASP A 319 0.26 29.96 11.00
CA ASP A 319 -0.18 28.56 11.03
C ASP A 319 0.64 27.68 10.09
N LEU A 320 1.04 26.51 10.58
CA LEU A 320 1.63 25.42 9.81
C LEU A 320 0.54 24.42 9.41
N LEU A 321 0.50 24.08 8.13
CA LEU A 321 -0.29 22.99 7.57
C LEU A 321 0.66 22.00 6.88
N LEU A 322 0.64 20.74 7.31
CA LEU A 322 1.28 19.63 6.61
C LEU A 322 0.24 18.54 6.33
N GLU A 323 0.12 18.13 5.08
CA GLU A 323 -0.62 16.95 4.66
C GLU A 323 0.34 15.94 4.02
N ILE A 324 0.27 14.70 4.49
CA ILE A 324 0.97 13.56 3.92
C ILE A 324 -0.09 12.70 3.25
N GLY A 325 -0.15 12.77 1.92
CA GLY A 325 -1.10 12.03 1.12
C GLY A 325 -0.58 10.68 0.67
N THR A 326 -1.36 9.63 0.88
CA THR A 326 -0.97 8.24 0.63
C THR A 326 -2.03 7.50 -0.18
N GLU A 327 -1.66 6.34 -0.72
CA GLU A 327 -2.64 5.27 -0.97
C GLU A 327 -3.23 4.77 0.36
N GLU A 328 -4.32 4.01 0.33
CA GLU A 328 -5.11 3.63 1.51
C GLU A 328 -4.28 2.91 2.58
N LEU A 329 -4.05 3.60 3.69
CA LEU A 329 -3.40 3.06 4.88
C LEU A 329 -4.27 1.99 5.53
N PRO A 330 -3.65 0.92 6.04
CA PRO A 330 -4.29 0.04 7.01
C PRO A 330 -4.89 0.80 8.19
N ALA A 331 -6.04 0.33 8.68
CA ALA A 331 -6.74 0.99 9.77
C ALA A 331 -5.88 1.12 11.04
N GLY A 332 -5.09 0.08 11.35
CA GLY A 332 -4.16 0.07 12.48
C GLY A 332 -2.92 0.96 12.26
N ASP A 333 -2.36 0.98 11.05
CA ASP A 333 -1.23 1.85 10.71
C ASP A 333 -1.62 3.33 10.78
N LEU A 334 -2.85 3.68 10.38
CA LEU A 334 -3.38 5.03 10.52
C LEU A 334 -3.43 5.46 11.99
N ASP A 335 -4.02 4.64 12.87
CA ASP A 335 -4.07 4.97 14.31
C ASP A 335 -2.67 5.13 14.91
N ASN A 336 -1.76 4.23 14.57
CA ASN A 336 -0.37 4.25 15.04
C ASN A 336 0.37 5.51 14.55
N ALA A 337 0.23 5.86 13.27
CA ALA A 337 0.84 7.07 12.71
C ALA A 337 0.32 8.34 13.39
N LEU A 338 -0.99 8.45 13.62
CA LEU A 338 -1.59 9.59 14.31
C LEU A 338 -1.09 9.73 15.74
N GLU A 339 -0.96 8.62 16.48
CA GLU A 339 -0.41 8.63 17.84
C GLU A 339 1.07 9.07 17.86
N GLN A 340 1.91 8.52 16.98
CA GLN A 340 3.31 8.92 16.87
C GLN A 340 3.44 10.41 16.51
N LEU A 341 2.66 10.91 15.55
CA LEU A 341 2.72 12.30 15.12
C LEU A 341 2.27 13.28 16.21
N ARG A 342 1.29 12.92 17.04
CA ARG A 342 0.87 13.74 18.21
C ARG A 342 2.01 13.95 19.20
N GLN A 343 2.93 13.00 19.33
CA GLN A 343 4.10 13.12 20.20
C GLN A 343 5.28 13.80 19.50
N ARG A 344 5.53 13.46 18.24
CA ARG A 344 6.72 13.90 17.49
C ARG A 344 6.62 15.35 17.00
N VAL A 345 5.43 15.84 16.66
CA VAL A 345 5.27 17.21 16.16
C VAL A 345 5.64 18.24 17.25
N PRO A 346 5.09 18.18 18.48
CA PRO A 346 5.52 19.07 19.55
C PRO A 346 7.02 18.95 19.88
N ALA A 347 7.55 17.73 19.97
CA ALA A 347 8.97 17.51 20.25
C ALA A 347 9.88 18.12 19.17
N MET A 348 9.53 17.99 17.89
CA MET A 348 10.25 18.62 16.79
C MET A 348 10.25 20.16 16.91
N LEU A 349 9.11 20.76 17.25
CA LEU A 349 9.01 22.21 17.42
C LEU A 349 9.82 22.71 18.62
N GLU A 350 9.82 21.95 19.72
CA GLU A 350 10.66 22.21 20.90
C GLU A 350 12.16 22.12 20.59
N ASP A 351 12.60 21.08 19.89
CA ASP A 351 13.99 20.91 19.44
C ASP A 351 14.41 22.06 18.51
N LEU A 352 13.49 22.53 17.65
CA LEU A 352 13.68 23.69 16.81
C LEU A 352 13.55 25.02 17.56
N ARG A 353 13.21 25.02 18.86
CA ARG A 353 12.96 26.22 19.66
C ARG A 353 11.93 27.16 19.02
N LEU A 354 10.90 26.61 18.40
CA LEU A 354 9.81 27.37 17.83
C LEU A 354 8.63 27.33 18.81
N GLU A 355 8.27 28.49 19.36
CA GLU A 355 7.01 28.63 20.09
C GLU A 355 5.84 28.34 19.14
N HIS A 356 4.79 27.73 19.68
CA HIS A 356 3.62 27.35 18.92
C HIS A 356 2.36 27.34 19.79
N GLY A 357 1.21 27.49 19.14
CA GLY A 357 -0.11 27.30 19.74
C GLY A 357 -0.56 25.84 19.69
N GLU A 358 -1.86 25.64 19.45
CA GLU A 358 -2.47 24.31 19.41
C GLU A 358 -1.89 23.43 18.29
N VAL A 359 -1.59 22.17 18.62
CA VAL A 359 -1.20 21.13 17.65
C VAL A 359 -2.37 20.16 17.47
N ARG A 360 -2.88 20.06 16.23
CA ARG A 360 -3.93 19.11 15.85
C ARG A 360 -3.38 18.13 14.82
N VAL A 361 -3.51 16.84 15.13
CA VAL A 361 -3.13 15.73 14.25
C VAL A 361 -4.37 14.90 13.95
N LEU A 362 -4.76 14.91 12.68
CA LEU A 362 -5.99 14.35 12.13
C LEU A 362 -5.63 13.42 10.97
N GLY A 363 -6.55 12.58 10.51
CA GLY A 363 -6.26 11.72 9.38
C GLY A 363 -7.40 10.83 8.91
N THR A 364 -7.22 10.35 7.69
CA THR A 364 -8.13 9.46 6.97
C THR A 364 -7.30 8.34 6.32
N PRO A 365 -7.92 7.29 5.77
CA PRO A 365 -7.16 6.24 5.07
C PRO A 365 -6.14 6.74 4.05
N ARG A 366 -6.40 7.89 3.40
CA ARG A 366 -5.52 8.43 2.34
C ARG A 366 -4.70 9.64 2.76
N ARG A 367 -4.79 10.10 4.02
CA ARG A 367 -4.02 11.28 4.45
C ARG A 367 -3.74 11.34 5.96
N LEU A 368 -2.59 11.88 6.29
CA LEU A 368 -2.26 12.37 7.64
C LEU A 368 -2.16 13.89 7.58
N ALA A 369 -2.96 14.60 8.39
CA ALA A 369 -3.05 16.05 8.39
C ALA A 369 -2.61 16.63 9.74
N ILE A 370 -1.63 17.53 9.70
CA ILE A 370 -1.04 18.19 10.85
C ILE A 370 -1.31 19.69 10.69
N ILE A 371 -1.96 20.26 11.70
CA ILE A 371 -2.23 21.70 11.79
C ILE A 371 -1.60 22.18 13.10
N VAL A 372 -0.72 23.17 13.01
CA VAL A 372 -0.14 23.83 14.19
C VAL A 372 -0.44 25.32 14.11
N ARG A 373 -1.10 25.86 15.13
CA ARG A 373 -1.43 27.28 15.19
C ARG A 373 -0.25 28.10 15.70
N ASP A 374 -0.18 29.37 15.29
CA ASP A 374 0.71 30.38 15.89
C ASP A 374 2.19 29.98 16.00
N VAL A 375 2.74 29.29 14.99
CA VAL A 375 4.16 28.93 14.96
C VAL A 375 5.00 30.20 14.81
N ALA A 376 5.99 30.39 15.68
CA ALA A 376 6.88 31.54 15.66
C ALA A 376 7.51 31.77 14.27
N SER A 377 7.75 33.04 13.91
CA SER A 377 8.34 33.40 12.61
C SER A 377 9.81 32.99 12.46
N GLY A 378 10.48 32.65 13.57
CA GLY A 378 11.86 32.20 13.60
C GLY A 378 12.27 31.71 14.98
N GLN A 379 13.42 31.06 15.03
CA GLN A 379 14.06 30.66 16.28
C GLN A 379 14.51 31.92 17.04
N PRO A 380 14.47 31.93 18.39
CA PRO A 380 15.11 32.99 19.15
C PRO A 380 16.64 32.90 18.99
N ASP A 381 17.30 34.06 19.10
CA ASP A 381 18.75 34.13 19.23
C ASP A 381 19.19 33.37 20.49
N LEU A 382 20.26 32.58 20.36
CA LEU A 382 20.80 31.78 21.45
C LEU A 382 22.17 32.32 21.86
N GLU A 383 22.32 32.68 23.13
CA GLU A 383 23.63 32.94 23.74
C GLU A 383 24.12 31.66 24.42
N GLN A 384 25.15 31.02 23.86
CA GLN A 384 25.77 29.83 24.46
C GLN A 384 27.11 30.19 25.11
N LEU A 385 27.26 29.85 26.38
CA LEU A 385 28.55 29.92 27.07
C LEU A 385 29.38 28.68 26.73
N VAL A 386 30.47 28.85 25.98
CA VAL A 386 31.37 27.76 25.59
C VAL A 386 32.61 27.77 26.49
N LYS A 387 32.84 26.65 27.20
CA LYS A 387 34.03 26.45 28.04
C LYS A 387 35.26 26.24 27.16
N GLY A 388 36.27 27.07 27.38
CA GLY A 388 37.56 27.04 26.71
C GLY A 388 38.68 26.54 27.64
N PRO A 389 39.95 26.79 27.28
CA PRO A 389 41.10 26.35 28.07
C PRO A 389 41.15 26.97 29.49
N PRO A 390 41.85 26.35 30.45
CA PRO A 390 42.06 26.91 31.79
C PRO A 390 42.65 28.33 31.72
N ALA A 391 42.20 29.21 32.61
CA ALA A 391 42.60 30.63 32.62
C ALA A 391 44.12 30.80 32.74
N GLU A 392 44.76 29.97 33.56
CA GLU A 392 46.23 29.96 33.78
C GLU A 392 47.04 29.58 32.54
N ARG A 393 46.43 28.87 31.58
CA ARG A 393 47.07 28.54 30.29
C ARG A 393 46.70 29.51 29.18
N SER A 394 45.77 30.41 29.45
CA SER A 394 45.17 31.30 28.45
C SER A 394 45.75 32.71 28.51
N TYR A 395 46.31 33.12 29.66
CA TYR A 395 47.02 34.38 29.84
C TYR A 395 48.39 34.12 30.49
N ASP A 396 49.42 34.83 30.04
CA ASP A 396 50.76 34.72 30.60
C ASP A 396 50.95 35.55 31.90
N ALA A 397 52.15 35.50 32.47
CA ALA A 397 52.48 36.21 33.71
C ALA A 397 52.40 37.75 33.61
N LEU A 398 52.31 38.32 32.40
CA LEU A 398 52.14 39.75 32.13
C LEU A 398 50.68 40.10 31.78
N GLY A 399 49.77 39.12 31.81
CA GLY A 399 48.36 39.28 31.48
C GLY A 399 48.08 39.31 29.97
N GLN A 400 49.07 38.97 29.13
CA GLN A 400 48.88 38.92 27.68
C GLN A 400 48.29 37.56 27.25
N PRO A 401 47.39 37.53 26.26
CA PRO A 401 46.78 36.29 25.81
C PRO A 401 47.80 35.36 25.14
N THR A 402 47.72 34.07 25.49
CA THR A 402 48.57 33.04 24.89
C THR A 402 48.00 32.56 23.55
N LYS A 403 48.80 31.82 22.78
CA LYS A 403 48.34 31.14 21.55
C LYS A 403 47.11 30.24 21.78
N ALA A 404 46.93 29.72 23.00
CA ALA A 404 45.77 28.90 23.35
C ALA A 404 44.49 29.74 23.42
N ALA A 405 44.54 30.95 24.00
CA ALA A 405 43.42 31.89 24.01
C ALA A 405 43.12 32.43 22.61
N GLU A 406 44.16 32.79 21.83
CA GLU A 406 44.02 33.24 20.44
C GLU A 406 43.40 32.18 19.53
N GLY A 407 43.86 30.93 19.64
CA GLY A 407 43.32 29.81 18.88
C GLY A 407 41.87 29.51 19.25
N PHE A 408 41.54 29.56 20.55
CA PHE A 408 40.16 29.39 21.01
C PHE A 408 39.23 30.50 20.52
N ALA A 409 39.62 31.77 20.66
CA ALA A 409 38.86 32.92 20.15
C ALA A 409 38.57 32.77 18.65
N ARG A 410 39.61 32.49 17.87
CA ARG A 410 39.51 32.31 16.41
C ARG A 410 38.60 31.15 16.03
N SER A 411 38.65 30.04 16.76
CA SER A 411 37.78 28.88 16.53
C SER A 411 36.29 29.17 16.75
N LYS A 412 35.96 30.26 17.44
CA LYS A 412 34.59 30.72 17.71
C LYS A 412 34.24 32.02 16.97
N GLY A 413 35.11 32.51 16.09
CA GLY A 413 34.90 33.75 15.34
C GLY A 413 34.92 35.01 16.20
N LEU A 414 35.50 34.95 17.40
CA LEU A 414 35.57 36.07 18.36
C LEU A 414 36.98 36.63 18.45
N SER A 415 37.13 37.86 18.94
CA SER A 415 38.43 38.40 19.32
C SER A 415 38.79 37.91 20.73
N VAL A 416 40.08 37.93 21.06
CA VAL A 416 40.54 37.51 22.40
C VAL A 416 40.04 38.45 23.51
N GLN A 417 39.66 39.68 23.16
CA GLN A 417 39.10 40.66 24.08
C GLN A 417 37.64 40.32 24.47
N ASP A 418 36.94 39.53 23.66
CA ASP A 418 35.56 39.11 23.90
C ASP A 418 35.46 37.89 24.82
N LEU A 419 36.61 37.33 25.23
CA LEU A 419 36.68 36.16 26.09
C LEU A 419 36.54 36.54 27.57
N LEU A 420 35.74 35.77 28.32
CA LEU A 420 35.46 35.99 29.73
C LEU A 420 36.07 34.87 30.57
N VAL A 421 36.73 35.18 31.69
CA VAL A 421 37.16 34.15 32.65
C VAL A 421 36.00 33.87 33.62
N ARG A 422 35.55 32.62 33.69
CA ARG A 422 34.52 32.17 34.64
C ARG A 422 34.95 30.92 35.40
N GLU A 423 34.39 30.74 36.58
CA GLU A 423 34.59 29.56 37.41
C GLU A 423 33.55 28.50 37.03
N ILE A 424 34.01 27.33 36.60
CA ILE A 424 33.16 26.22 36.13
C ILE A 424 33.73 24.91 36.68
N ASP A 425 32.91 24.12 37.37
CA ASP A 425 33.28 22.83 37.99
C ASP A 425 34.51 22.91 38.92
N GLY A 426 34.64 24.00 39.69
CA GLY A 426 35.74 24.18 40.65
C GLY A 426 37.09 24.61 40.05
N GLY A 427 37.12 25.07 38.79
CA GLY A 427 38.31 25.65 38.16
C GLY A 427 38.01 26.92 37.35
N ARG A 428 39.02 27.77 37.13
CA ARG A 428 38.89 28.98 36.29
C ARG A 428 39.19 28.66 34.83
N TYR A 429 38.22 28.91 33.95
CA TYR A 429 38.33 28.68 32.52
C TYR A 429 38.04 29.96 31.75
N VAL A 430 38.69 30.11 30.60
CA VAL A 430 38.28 31.10 29.62
C VAL A 430 37.02 30.60 28.94
N THR A 431 36.05 31.48 28.76
CA THR A 431 34.73 31.19 28.19
C THR A 431 34.43 32.17 27.07
N ALA A 432 33.75 31.67 26.05
CA ALA A 432 33.25 32.48 24.96
C ALA A 432 31.72 32.52 25.04
N VAL A 433 31.13 33.72 24.94
CA VAL A 433 29.69 33.84 24.69
C VAL A 433 29.49 33.83 23.19
N VAL A 434 29.03 32.70 22.65
CA VAL A 434 28.73 32.56 21.22
C VAL A 434 27.27 32.91 21.01
N ARG A 435 27.01 33.97 20.25
CA ARG A 435 25.66 34.35 19.81
C ARG A 435 25.34 33.64 18.51
N LEU A 436 24.37 32.75 18.54
CA LEU A 436 23.84 32.08 17.38
C LEU A 436 22.55 32.80 16.98
N ALA A 437 22.58 33.45 15.82
CA ALA A 437 21.40 34.11 15.28
C ALA A 437 20.30 33.07 15.00
N GLY A 438 19.08 33.41 15.38
CA GLY A 438 17.89 32.63 15.06
C GLY A 438 17.69 32.49 13.55
N ARG A 439 17.15 31.35 13.12
CA ARG A 439 16.82 31.08 11.72
C ARG A 439 15.32 31.26 11.46
N PRO A 440 14.90 31.71 10.27
CA PRO A 440 13.49 31.77 9.90
C PRO A 440 12.81 30.41 10.03
N SER A 441 11.57 30.38 10.54
CA SER A 441 10.84 29.12 10.78
C SER A 441 10.60 28.34 9.49
N GLY A 442 10.32 29.02 8.39
CA GLY A 442 10.18 28.40 7.07
C GLY A 442 11.43 27.61 6.64
N GLN A 443 12.63 28.09 6.99
CA GLN A 443 13.88 27.41 6.67
C GLN A 443 14.05 26.14 7.49
N VAL A 444 13.94 26.26 8.82
CA VAL A 444 14.18 25.12 9.73
C VAL A 444 13.10 24.05 9.64
N LEU A 445 11.85 24.44 9.36
CA LEU A 445 10.76 23.48 9.12
C LEU A 445 10.95 22.74 7.79
N SER A 446 11.34 23.43 6.71
CA SER A 446 11.63 22.76 5.42
C SER A 446 12.72 21.69 5.57
N GLU A 447 13.70 21.92 6.45
CA GLU A 447 14.76 20.95 6.76
C GLU A 447 14.29 19.80 7.68
N ALA A 448 13.40 20.09 8.64
CA ALA A 448 12.98 19.12 9.65
C ALA A 448 11.84 18.18 9.22
N LEU A 449 10.89 18.66 8.40
CA LEU A 449 9.68 17.91 8.03
C LEU A 449 9.98 16.57 7.32
N PRO A 450 10.95 16.44 6.40
CA PRO A 450 11.31 15.13 5.84
C PRO A 450 11.72 14.12 6.91
N GLY A 451 12.46 14.58 7.94
CA GLY A 451 12.88 13.76 9.07
C GLY A 451 11.71 13.33 9.96
N LEU A 452 10.74 14.23 10.18
CA LEU A 452 9.49 13.92 10.89
C LEU A 452 8.72 12.80 10.19
N ILE A 453 8.51 12.91 8.87
CA ILE A 453 7.75 11.93 8.08
C ILE A 453 8.49 10.59 8.08
N GLY A 454 9.81 10.58 7.85
CA GLY A 454 10.62 9.36 7.84
C GLY A 454 10.81 8.69 9.21
N ALA A 455 10.48 9.39 10.30
CA ALA A 455 10.58 8.87 11.65
C ALA A 455 9.33 8.08 12.08
N VAL A 456 8.23 8.13 11.33
CA VAL A 456 7.03 7.32 11.59
C VAL A 456 7.35 5.85 11.34
N ARG A 457 7.12 4.99 12.34
CA ARG A 457 7.43 3.56 12.29
C ARG A 457 6.16 2.74 12.07
N PHE A 458 6.28 1.68 11.27
CA PHE A 458 5.20 0.74 10.96
C PHE A 458 5.71 -0.69 11.13
N ASP A 459 4.81 -1.62 11.45
CA ASP A 459 5.17 -3.03 11.67
C ASP A 459 5.65 -3.70 10.38
N LYS A 460 4.97 -3.41 9.26
CA LYS A 460 5.33 -3.90 7.93
C LYS A 460 5.37 -2.72 6.94
N PRO A 461 6.52 -2.05 6.78
CA PRO A 461 6.65 -1.03 5.76
C PRO A 461 6.96 -1.66 4.38
N MET A 462 6.71 -0.90 3.33
CA MET A 462 7.00 -1.27 1.95
C MET A 462 7.77 -0.17 1.22
N ARG A 463 8.43 -0.58 0.15
CA ARG A 463 9.01 0.29 -0.87
C ARG A 463 8.15 0.22 -2.13
N TRP A 464 8.15 1.29 -2.92
CA TRP A 464 7.36 1.34 -4.15
C TRP A 464 8.08 2.00 -5.32
N ASN A 465 9.04 2.88 -5.05
CA ASN A 465 9.76 3.61 -6.08
C ASN A 465 11.29 3.61 -5.82
N ARG A 466 12.03 4.24 -6.74
CA ARG A 466 13.49 4.32 -6.72
C ARG A 466 14.07 5.11 -5.53
N SER A 467 13.26 5.87 -4.78
CA SER A 467 13.74 6.55 -3.57
C SER A 467 14.17 5.56 -2.48
N ASN A 468 13.73 4.30 -2.59
CA ASN A 468 13.99 3.23 -1.63
C ASN A 468 13.50 3.56 -0.20
N THR A 469 12.67 4.59 -0.06
CA THR A 469 12.08 5.00 1.21
C THR A 469 11.03 3.98 1.61
N ALA A 470 11.01 3.62 2.89
CA ALA A 470 10.05 2.69 3.46
C ALA A 470 8.92 3.45 4.15
N PHE A 471 7.68 3.10 3.87
CA PHE A 471 6.48 3.68 4.49
C PHE A 471 5.36 2.62 4.51
N SER A 472 4.27 2.84 5.26
CA SER A 472 3.17 1.86 5.29
C SER A 472 2.58 1.63 3.90
N ARG A 473 2.31 2.70 3.15
CA ARG A 473 1.82 2.68 1.76
C ARG A 473 2.44 3.81 0.94
N PRO A 474 2.39 3.77 -0.41
CA PRO A 474 3.00 4.81 -1.24
C PRO A 474 2.52 6.21 -0.88
N VAL A 475 3.47 7.12 -0.64
CA VAL A 475 3.19 8.56 -0.54
C VAL A 475 3.03 9.11 -1.95
N ARG A 476 1.92 9.81 -2.19
CA ARG A 476 1.48 10.29 -3.52
C ARG A 476 1.46 11.81 -3.64
N TRP A 477 1.20 12.54 -2.57
CA TRP A 477 1.32 14.01 -2.55
C TRP A 477 1.75 14.52 -1.18
N LEU A 478 2.33 15.72 -1.17
CA LEU A 478 2.73 16.43 0.03
C LEU A 478 2.25 17.87 -0.10
N LEU A 479 1.49 18.34 0.88
CA LEU A 479 1.10 19.74 0.99
C LEU A 479 1.77 20.31 2.23
N ALA A 480 2.50 21.40 2.09
CA ALA A 480 3.17 22.02 3.24
C ALA A 480 3.18 23.54 3.14
N LEU A 481 2.45 24.21 4.03
CA LEU A 481 2.30 25.66 4.07
C LEU A 481 2.59 26.21 5.45
N LEU A 482 3.23 27.37 5.51
CA LEU A 482 3.40 28.17 6.73
C LEU A 482 2.92 29.60 6.47
N GLY A 483 1.83 30.02 7.11
CA GLY A 483 1.19 31.30 6.83
C GLY A 483 0.80 31.48 5.36
N GLY A 484 0.42 30.38 4.70
CA GLY A 484 0.12 30.33 3.26
C GLY A 484 1.32 30.39 2.32
N LYS A 485 2.55 30.38 2.85
CA LYS A 485 3.78 30.25 2.06
C LYS A 485 4.20 28.80 1.96
N LEU A 486 4.58 28.38 0.75
CA LEU A 486 5.06 27.03 0.48
C LEU A 486 6.36 26.73 1.25
N LEU A 487 6.36 25.61 1.98
CA LEU A 487 7.57 25.01 2.55
C LEU A 487 8.12 24.00 1.55
N HIS A 488 9.29 24.27 0.98
CA HIS A 488 9.87 23.42 -0.06
C HIS A 488 10.71 22.30 0.56
N PHE A 489 10.31 21.05 0.33
CA PHE A 489 11.09 19.87 0.63
C PHE A 489 10.69 18.70 -0.28
N THR A 490 11.41 17.59 -0.16
CA THR A 490 11.08 16.34 -0.85
C THR A 490 11.12 15.20 0.15
N PHE A 491 10.18 14.28 0.05
CA PHE A 491 10.18 13.02 0.79
C PHE A 491 9.76 11.87 -0.13
N ALA A 492 10.49 10.76 -0.10
CA ALA A 492 10.24 9.58 -0.94
C ALA A 492 10.08 9.85 -2.45
N GLY A 493 10.76 10.89 -2.97
CA GLY A 493 10.65 11.32 -4.37
C GLY A 493 9.43 12.19 -4.69
N VAL A 494 8.62 12.56 -3.69
CA VAL A 494 7.48 13.49 -3.82
C VAL A 494 7.91 14.86 -3.32
N GLN A 495 7.68 15.89 -4.13
CA GLN A 495 7.93 17.29 -3.76
C GLN A 495 6.72 17.87 -3.04
N SER A 496 6.95 18.69 -2.01
CA SER A 496 5.88 19.45 -1.36
C SER A 496 5.31 20.54 -2.27
N GLY A 497 4.00 20.74 -2.20
CA GLY A 497 3.26 21.75 -2.93
C GLY A 497 2.17 22.41 -2.07
N ASN A 498 1.24 23.07 -2.75
CA ASN A 498 0.05 23.68 -2.13
C ASN A 498 -1.26 23.00 -2.57
N THR A 499 -1.19 21.80 -3.14
CA THR A 499 -2.33 21.08 -3.69
C THR A 499 -2.70 19.89 -2.80
N THR A 500 -3.98 19.79 -2.43
CA THR A 500 -4.58 18.64 -1.76
C THR A 500 -5.42 17.83 -2.74
N ARG A 501 -5.83 16.62 -2.34
CA ARG A 501 -6.68 15.74 -3.14
C ARG A 501 -8.04 15.47 -2.46
N GLY A 502 -9.12 15.52 -3.24
CA GLY A 502 -10.48 15.19 -2.81
C GLY A 502 -10.79 13.69 -2.84
N LEU A 503 -12.09 13.38 -2.83
CA LEU A 503 -12.58 12.03 -3.08
C LEU A 503 -12.35 11.67 -4.55
N ARG A 504 -12.02 10.40 -4.82
CA ARG A 504 -11.96 9.91 -6.20
C ARG A 504 -13.33 10.02 -6.86
N PHE A 505 -13.35 10.31 -8.16
CA PHE A 505 -14.57 10.47 -8.97
C PHE A 505 -15.45 11.67 -8.61
N GLN A 506 -14.98 12.54 -7.71
CA GLN A 506 -15.63 13.80 -7.39
C GLN A 506 -14.75 14.96 -7.86
N LEU A 507 -15.24 15.71 -8.86
CA LEU A 507 -14.51 16.83 -9.43
C LEU A 507 -14.70 18.13 -8.61
N PRO A 508 -13.65 18.95 -8.45
CA PRO A 508 -12.25 18.68 -8.83
C PRO A 508 -11.57 17.71 -7.85
N GLU A 509 -10.78 16.77 -8.39
CA GLU A 509 -10.03 15.81 -7.56
C GLU A 509 -8.77 16.42 -6.94
N GLU A 510 -8.17 17.43 -7.59
CA GLU A 510 -7.02 18.17 -7.08
C GLU A 510 -7.39 19.64 -6.86
N MET A 511 -7.03 20.19 -5.71
CA MET A 511 -7.41 21.55 -5.30
C MET A 511 -6.21 22.24 -4.65
N ALA A 512 -5.86 23.43 -5.14
CA ALA A 512 -4.88 24.28 -4.48
C ALA A 512 -5.50 24.91 -3.24
N VAL A 513 -4.72 25.07 -2.18
CA VAL A 513 -5.12 25.77 -0.96
C VAL A 513 -4.06 26.79 -0.55
N GLY A 514 -4.51 27.90 0.02
CA GLY A 514 -3.67 29.00 0.48
C GLY A 514 -3.40 28.99 1.99
N GLY A 515 -3.97 28.05 2.75
CA GLY A 515 -3.77 27.96 4.20
C GLY A 515 -4.73 27.00 4.89
N VAL A 516 -4.70 26.99 6.22
CA VAL A 516 -5.48 26.06 7.06
C VAL A 516 -6.99 26.19 6.82
N GLU A 517 -7.53 27.41 6.80
CA GLU A 517 -9.00 27.60 6.70
C GLU A 517 -9.53 27.15 5.34
N GLU A 518 -8.82 27.45 4.25
CA GLU A 518 -9.20 26.99 2.91
C GLU A 518 -9.08 25.47 2.78
N TYR A 519 -8.05 24.87 3.37
CA TYR A 519 -7.91 23.41 3.45
C TYR A 519 -9.10 22.75 4.16
N LEU A 520 -9.52 23.27 5.32
CA LEU A 520 -10.68 22.75 6.05
C LEU A 520 -11.98 22.93 5.26
N GLN A 521 -12.16 24.06 4.56
CA GLN A 521 -13.30 24.29 3.67
C GLN A 521 -13.33 23.29 2.51
N VAL A 522 -12.17 22.99 1.91
CA VAL A 522 -12.05 22.00 0.85
C VAL A 522 -12.46 20.62 1.36
N MET A 523 -11.93 20.18 2.51
CA MET A 523 -12.29 18.88 3.09
C MET A 523 -13.80 18.79 3.36
N GLN A 524 -14.39 19.84 3.94
CA GLN A 524 -15.82 19.91 4.19
C GLN A 524 -16.65 19.86 2.88
N SER A 525 -16.23 20.57 1.83
CA SER A 525 -16.92 20.59 0.53
C SER A 525 -16.96 19.23 -0.16
N GLN A 526 -15.96 18.39 0.12
CA GLN A 526 -15.84 17.02 -0.35
C GLN A 526 -16.50 16.01 0.60
N GLY A 527 -17.09 16.45 1.72
CA GLY A 527 -17.64 15.57 2.75
C GLY A 527 -16.58 14.76 3.52
N ILE A 528 -15.30 15.11 3.38
CA ILE A 528 -14.19 14.43 4.04
C ILE A 528 -14.14 14.85 5.51
N LEU A 529 -14.20 13.85 6.38
CA LEU A 529 -14.12 14.02 7.82
C LEU A 529 -12.74 13.59 8.31
N LEU A 530 -11.91 14.57 8.68
CA LEU A 530 -10.54 14.34 9.15
C LEU A 530 -10.47 13.77 10.58
N ASP A 531 -11.46 14.07 11.41
CA ASP A 531 -11.50 13.62 12.80
C ASP A 531 -12.17 12.24 12.88
N LYS A 532 -11.42 11.25 13.38
CA LYS A 532 -11.89 9.88 13.56
C LYS A 532 -13.10 9.81 14.51
N ALA A 533 -13.10 10.57 15.61
CA ALA A 533 -14.19 10.53 16.57
C ALA A 533 -15.50 11.04 15.95
N GLU A 534 -15.39 12.11 15.15
CA GLU A 534 -16.53 12.66 14.42
C GLU A 534 -17.03 11.68 13.34
N ARG A 535 -16.11 11.01 12.63
CA ARG A 535 -16.49 9.93 11.70
C ARG A 535 -17.23 8.79 12.39
N GLN A 536 -16.73 8.31 13.53
CA GLN A 536 -17.38 7.24 14.28
C GLN A 536 -18.80 7.63 14.70
N ARG A 537 -18.98 8.87 15.19
CA ARG A 537 -20.30 9.41 15.55
C ARG A 537 -21.24 9.40 14.35
N ILE A 538 -20.82 9.95 13.22
CA ILE A 538 -21.64 10.03 12.01
C ILE A 538 -21.97 8.65 11.44
N ILE A 539 -21.00 7.73 11.39
CA ILE A 539 -21.24 6.34 10.95
C ILE A 539 -22.29 5.69 11.85
N LEU A 540 -22.12 5.80 13.17
CA LEU A 540 -23.05 5.20 14.11
C LEU A 540 -24.47 5.75 13.95
N GLU A 541 -24.62 7.08 13.85
CA GLU A 541 -25.92 7.73 13.63
C GLU A 541 -26.60 7.22 12.34
N GLN A 542 -25.85 7.08 11.25
CA GLN A 542 -26.39 6.58 9.98
C GLN A 542 -26.78 5.10 10.06
N VAL A 543 -25.93 4.24 10.63
CA VAL A 543 -26.19 2.80 10.78
C VAL A 543 -27.38 2.54 11.71
N GLU A 544 -27.47 3.25 12.84
CA GLU A 544 -28.61 3.12 13.75
C GLU A 544 -29.93 3.56 13.10
N ARG A 545 -29.89 4.63 12.29
CA ARG A 545 -31.06 5.08 11.53
C ARG A 545 -31.51 4.01 10.54
N LEU A 546 -30.59 3.49 9.71
CA LEU A 546 -30.90 2.48 8.70
C LEU A 546 -31.38 1.17 9.32
N ALA A 547 -30.77 0.74 10.43
CA ALA A 547 -31.22 -0.43 11.17
C ALA A 547 -32.66 -0.27 11.67
N LYS A 548 -33.03 0.91 12.19
CA LYS A 548 -34.40 1.21 12.61
C LYS A 548 -35.39 1.20 11.44
N GLU A 549 -35.00 1.78 10.30
CA GLU A 549 -35.79 1.77 9.06
C GLU A 549 -36.03 0.33 8.54
N ALA A 550 -35.04 -0.55 8.70
CA ALA A 550 -35.16 -1.99 8.41
C ALA A 550 -35.97 -2.77 9.47
N GLY A 551 -36.51 -2.10 10.49
CA GLY A 551 -37.30 -2.71 11.57
C GLY A 551 -36.46 -3.42 12.63
N GLY A 552 -35.16 -3.14 12.70
CA GLY A 552 -34.21 -3.77 13.61
C GLY A 552 -33.39 -2.80 14.46
N ARG A 553 -32.32 -3.34 15.04
CA ARG A 553 -31.28 -2.61 15.78
C ARG A 553 -29.92 -3.12 15.35
N THR A 554 -28.88 -2.29 15.42
CA THR A 554 -27.50 -2.75 15.31
C THR A 554 -26.86 -2.88 16.69
N SER A 555 -25.77 -3.65 16.78
CA SER A 555 -24.87 -3.62 17.93
C SER A 555 -23.62 -2.85 17.53
N ALA A 556 -23.46 -1.66 18.10
CA ALA A 556 -22.31 -0.78 17.87
C ALA A 556 -21.08 -1.29 18.62
N GLU A 557 -20.51 -2.41 18.16
CA GLU A 557 -19.26 -2.90 18.68
C GLU A 557 -18.14 -1.87 18.42
N THR A 558 -17.53 -1.38 19.49
CA THR A 558 -16.60 -0.25 19.45
C THR A 558 -15.38 -0.52 18.56
N GLY A 559 -14.88 -1.76 18.53
CA GLY A 559 -13.75 -2.16 17.70
C GLY A 559 -14.04 -2.07 16.21
N LEU A 560 -15.15 -2.68 15.75
CA LEU A 560 -15.56 -2.63 14.35
C LEU A 560 -15.85 -1.20 13.89
N LEU A 561 -16.54 -0.41 14.70
CA LEU A 561 -16.80 1.00 14.37
C LEU A 561 -15.50 1.80 14.22
N ALA A 562 -14.50 1.54 15.08
CA ALA A 562 -13.20 2.21 14.99
C ALA A 562 -12.41 1.80 13.74
N GLU A 563 -12.48 0.53 13.35
CA GLU A 563 -11.87 0.02 12.11
C GLU A 563 -12.55 0.64 10.89
N VAL A 564 -13.88 0.55 10.77
CA VAL A 564 -14.66 1.11 9.65
C VAL A 564 -14.45 2.61 9.50
N ALA A 565 -14.37 3.37 10.61
CA ALA A 565 -14.08 4.80 10.56
C ALA A 565 -12.71 5.12 9.94
N ASN A 566 -11.77 4.17 9.97
CA ASN A 566 -10.46 4.29 9.33
C ASN A 566 -10.38 3.61 7.95
N LEU A 567 -11.50 3.10 7.42
CA LEU A 567 -11.61 2.59 6.03
C LEU A 567 -12.25 3.60 5.07
N VAL A 568 -12.84 4.69 5.58
CA VAL A 568 -13.54 5.69 4.76
C VAL A 568 -13.14 7.12 5.14
N GLU A 569 -13.14 8.01 4.14
CA GLU A 569 -12.91 9.45 4.35
C GLU A 569 -14.23 10.23 4.49
N ALA A 570 -15.24 9.87 3.70
CA ALA A 570 -16.58 10.47 3.68
C ALA A 570 -17.64 9.38 3.89
N PRO A 571 -18.08 9.13 5.13
CA PRO A 571 -18.92 7.98 5.45
C PRO A 571 -20.34 8.12 4.91
N THR A 572 -20.75 7.14 4.11
CA THR A 572 -22.14 6.92 3.68
C THR A 572 -22.52 5.49 4.01
N ALA A 573 -23.46 5.30 4.94
CA ALA A 573 -23.99 3.98 5.27
C ALA A 573 -25.06 3.57 4.25
N LEU A 574 -25.04 2.29 3.87
CA LEU A 574 -26.02 1.66 3.00
C LEU A 574 -26.61 0.46 3.75
N CYS A 575 -27.91 0.20 3.55
CA CYS A 575 -28.56 -0.98 4.09
C CYS A 575 -28.51 -2.10 3.04
N GLY A 576 -27.71 -3.12 3.32
CA GLY A 576 -27.63 -4.31 2.48
C GLY A 576 -28.67 -5.36 2.88
N HIS A 577 -29.00 -6.27 1.96
CA HIS A 577 -29.81 -7.43 2.27
C HIS A 577 -29.21 -8.69 1.65
N PHE A 578 -29.54 -9.84 2.23
CA PHE A 578 -29.15 -11.16 1.72
C PHE A 578 -30.34 -12.12 1.73
N ASP A 579 -30.21 -13.25 1.03
CA ASP A 579 -31.29 -14.24 0.96
C ASP A 579 -31.65 -14.73 2.38
N PRO A 580 -32.92 -14.58 2.81
CA PRO A 580 -33.39 -15.06 4.11
C PRO A 580 -33.12 -16.55 4.38
N GLN A 581 -32.96 -17.38 3.36
CA GLN A 581 -32.56 -18.79 3.52
C GLN A 581 -31.22 -18.94 4.25
N SER A 582 -30.32 -17.96 4.13
CA SER A 582 -29.03 -17.95 4.81
C SER A 582 -29.19 -17.90 6.34
N LEU A 583 -30.33 -17.41 6.85
CA LEU A 583 -30.63 -17.41 8.29
C LEU A 583 -30.81 -18.83 8.88
N SER A 584 -30.87 -19.87 8.05
CA SER A 584 -30.80 -21.27 8.49
C SER A 584 -29.40 -21.67 8.98
N LEU A 585 -28.35 -20.93 8.56
CA LEU A 585 -26.99 -21.15 9.02
C LEU A 585 -26.82 -20.67 10.47
N PRO A 586 -25.85 -21.21 11.22
CA PRO A 586 -25.57 -20.75 12.58
C PRO A 586 -25.27 -19.24 12.60
N ARG A 587 -25.98 -18.48 13.44
CA ARG A 587 -25.84 -17.00 13.46
C ARG A 587 -24.39 -16.54 13.65
N GLU A 588 -23.62 -17.26 14.46
CA GLU A 588 -22.24 -16.87 14.77
C GLU A 588 -21.35 -16.92 13.53
N VAL A 589 -21.65 -17.82 12.58
CA VAL A 589 -20.98 -17.88 11.28
C VAL A 589 -21.32 -16.64 10.47
N LEU A 590 -22.61 -16.27 10.38
CA LEU A 590 -23.05 -15.09 9.65
C LEU A 590 -22.47 -13.79 10.24
N ILE A 591 -22.52 -13.63 11.57
CA ILE A 591 -21.95 -12.47 12.27
C ILE A 591 -20.45 -12.40 12.05
N SER A 592 -19.74 -13.53 12.16
CA SER A 592 -18.29 -13.56 11.92
C SER A 592 -17.95 -13.16 10.48
N VAL A 593 -18.73 -13.61 9.48
CA VAL A 593 -18.52 -13.23 8.08
C VAL A 593 -18.78 -11.75 7.86
N MET A 594 -19.93 -11.24 8.31
CA MET A 594 -20.28 -9.82 8.18
C MET A 594 -19.24 -8.93 8.86
N LYS A 595 -18.86 -9.23 10.11
CA LYS A 595 -17.95 -8.37 10.87
C LYS A 595 -16.50 -8.49 10.42
N LYS A 596 -15.95 -9.71 10.34
CA LYS A 596 -14.51 -9.91 10.10
C LYS A 596 -14.12 -9.81 8.64
N HIS A 597 -14.94 -10.33 7.74
CA HIS A 597 -14.60 -10.40 6.32
C HIS A 597 -15.18 -9.22 5.54
N GLN A 598 -16.37 -8.74 5.89
CA GLN A 598 -17.04 -7.67 5.13
C GLN A 598 -17.01 -6.30 5.84
N ARG A 599 -16.70 -6.27 7.13
CA ARG A 599 -16.71 -5.06 7.97
C ARG A 599 -18.09 -4.38 7.98
N TYR A 600 -19.13 -5.21 8.06
CA TYR A 600 -20.55 -4.82 8.06
C TYR A 600 -21.18 -4.92 9.45
N PHE A 601 -22.29 -4.20 9.63
CA PHE A 601 -22.98 -4.10 10.92
C PHE A 601 -24.24 -4.97 10.92
N PRO A 602 -24.23 -6.17 11.52
CA PRO A 602 -25.40 -7.04 11.51
C PRO A 602 -26.63 -6.36 12.13
N VAL A 603 -27.79 -6.53 11.51
CA VAL A 603 -29.06 -6.04 12.02
C VAL A 603 -29.79 -7.15 12.77
N PHE A 604 -30.18 -6.85 14.00
CA PHE A 604 -30.90 -7.75 14.90
C PHE A 604 -32.36 -7.33 15.05
N LYS A 605 -33.22 -8.28 15.41
CA LYS A 605 -34.59 -7.99 15.80
C LYS A 605 -34.63 -7.12 17.07
N PRO A 606 -35.64 -6.25 17.21
CA PRO A 606 -35.84 -5.52 18.46
C PRO A 606 -36.09 -6.49 19.62
N GLY A 607 -35.34 -6.32 20.72
CA GLY A 607 -35.56 -7.11 21.95
C GLY A 607 -35.10 -8.57 21.93
N SER A 608 -34.49 -9.06 20.85
CA SER A 608 -33.84 -10.38 20.79
C SER A 608 -32.48 -10.31 20.09
N ASP A 609 -31.70 -11.39 20.17
CA ASP A 609 -30.41 -11.55 19.47
C ASP A 609 -30.55 -12.33 18.15
N ASP A 610 -31.77 -12.37 17.60
CA ASP A 610 -32.02 -12.97 16.30
C ASP A 610 -31.65 -12.00 15.18
N LEU A 611 -31.02 -12.51 14.13
CA LEU A 611 -30.67 -11.71 12.95
C LEU A 611 -31.89 -11.44 12.08
N LEU A 612 -31.91 -10.25 11.48
CA LEU A 612 -32.69 -9.93 10.30
C LEU A 612 -31.80 -10.15 9.05
N PRO A 613 -32.39 -10.33 7.85
CA PRO A 613 -31.63 -10.51 6.61
C PRO A 613 -31.04 -9.19 6.08
N TYR A 614 -30.53 -8.34 6.97
CA TYR A 614 -29.98 -7.01 6.68
C TYR A 614 -28.65 -6.79 7.42
N PHE A 615 -27.80 -5.93 6.85
CA PHE A 615 -26.49 -5.54 7.40
C PHE A 615 -26.09 -4.12 7.02
#